data_AF-A0A4V2BKJ6-F1
#
_entry.id   AF-A0A4V2BKJ6-F1
#
_cell.length_a   1.000
_cell.length_b   1.000
_cell.length_c   1.000
_cell.angle_alpha   90.00
_cell.angle_beta   90.00
_cell.angle_gamma   90.00
#
_symmetry.space_group_name_H-M   'P 1'
#
loop_
_entity.id
_entity.type
_entity.pdbx_description
1 polymer ?
#
loop_
_entity_poly.entity_id
_entity_poly.type
_entity_poly.pdbx_seq_one_letter_code
_entity_poly.pdbx_strand_id
1 'polypeptide(L)'
;MARRLLVLLSMLAPLWMSGCVTFERAPAPLACDARLVGRWLPVANTAEEQASLTRDDFAQVDSQCKATVSISQASDKSVRKVEVDARGFSLDGQHYLALGDADVTRLFTQSLPAGQEPPKALTGRAPSDAVTLVRYRIEDDVFSMALVDYDTVEKLVKDKVLTASSADQFNYQFKGDDAYLREVLRKYPELFKADPEKPMSLRRAPAEPAP
;
A
#
# COMPACT_ATOMS: atom_id res chain seq x y z
N MET A 1 -19.88 -36.15 8.89
CA MET A 1 -18.59 -35.50 8.58
C MET A 1 -18.71 -34.02 8.15
N ALA A 2 -19.86 -33.35 8.31
CA ALA A 2 -20.04 -31.95 7.89
C ALA A 2 -19.62 -30.88 8.92
N ARG A 3 -19.28 -31.27 10.16
CA ARG A 3 -19.06 -30.33 11.29
C ARG A 3 -17.62 -29.83 11.45
N ARG A 4 -16.64 -30.47 10.80
CA ARG A 4 -15.20 -30.10 10.88
C ARG A 4 -14.74 -29.17 9.76
N LEU A 5 -15.40 -29.19 8.59
CA LEU A 5 -15.10 -28.25 7.49
C LEU A 5 -15.51 -26.81 7.83
N LEU A 6 -16.58 -26.63 8.62
CA LEU A 6 -17.08 -25.30 8.98
C LEU A 6 -16.11 -24.54 9.90
N VAL A 7 -15.34 -25.24 10.75
CA VAL A 7 -14.43 -24.64 11.73
C VAL A 7 -13.14 -24.13 11.07
N LEU A 8 -12.62 -24.85 10.08
CA LEU A 8 -11.45 -24.42 9.30
C LEU A 8 -11.76 -23.23 8.39
N LEU A 9 -12.96 -23.17 7.81
CA LEU A 9 -13.39 -22.03 7.00
C LEU A 9 -13.62 -20.75 7.84
N SER A 10 -13.93 -20.90 9.14
CA SER A 10 -14.15 -19.80 10.08
C SER A 10 -12.85 -19.14 10.56
N MET A 11 -11.71 -19.86 10.53
CA MET A 11 -10.41 -19.32 10.94
C MET A 11 -9.71 -18.50 9.85
N LEU A 12 -10.16 -18.61 8.58
CA LEU A 12 -9.59 -17.86 7.45
C LEU A 12 -10.39 -16.59 7.09
N ALA A 13 -11.58 -16.41 7.67
CA ALA A 13 -12.40 -15.21 7.50
C ALA A 13 -11.77 -13.87 8.00
N PRO A 14 -10.96 -13.82 9.09
CA PRO A 14 -10.45 -12.54 9.57
C PRO A 14 -9.32 -11.95 8.72
N LEU A 15 -8.68 -12.72 7.84
CA LEU A 15 -7.63 -12.22 6.94
C LEU A 15 -8.17 -11.40 5.76
N TRP A 16 -9.48 -11.45 5.51
CA TRP A 16 -10.15 -10.73 4.42
C TRP A 16 -10.89 -9.47 4.88
N MET A 17 -10.78 -9.14 6.17
CA MET A 17 -11.30 -7.91 6.80
C MET A 17 -10.18 -6.90 7.08
N SER A 18 -9.12 -6.89 6.27
CA SER A 18 -8.12 -5.82 6.32
C SER A 18 -8.76 -4.54 5.77
N GLY A 19 -9.23 -3.70 6.68
CA GLY A 19 -9.90 -2.48 6.32
C GLY A 19 -8.99 -1.52 5.56
N CYS A 20 -9.50 -0.89 4.50
CA CYS A 20 -8.74 0.12 3.74
C CYS A 20 -9.06 1.51 4.26
N VAL A 21 -8.03 2.35 4.35
CA VAL A 21 -8.18 3.76 4.74
C VAL A 21 -7.82 4.64 3.55
N THR A 22 -8.75 5.51 3.17
CA THR A 22 -8.60 6.42 2.03
C THR A 22 -8.76 7.88 2.45
N PHE A 23 -8.23 8.77 1.62
CA PHE A 23 -8.41 10.21 1.72
C PHE A 23 -9.22 10.67 0.52
N GLU A 24 -10.17 11.58 0.71
CA GLU A 24 -11.03 12.11 -0.37
C GLU A 24 -10.22 12.74 -1.51
N ARG A 25 -9.04 13.29 -1.20
CA ARG A 25 -8.06 13.84 -2.15
C ARG A 25 -6.65 13.82 -1.58
N ALA A 26 -5.66 14.07 -2.44
CA ALA A 26 -4.29 14.29 -2.00
C ALA A 26 -4.21 15.56 -1.13
N PRO A 27 -3.63 15.51 0.09
CA PRO A 27 -3.51 16.69 0.97
C PRO A 27 -2.61 17.82 0.45
N ALA A 28 -1.86 17.58 -0.62
CA ALA A 28 -0.98 18.53 -1.27
C ALA A 28 -0.78 18.18 -2.76
N PRO A 29 -0.32 19.13 -3.59
CA PRO A 29 0.01 18.85 -4.99
C PRO A 29 1.02 17.72 -5.14
N LEU A 30 0.74 16.80 -6.06
CA LEU A 30 1.59 15.64 -6.32
C LEU A 30 2.76 15.99 -7.22
N ALA A 31 3.95 15.57 -6.83
CA ALA A 31 5.19 15.74 -7.55
C ALA A 31 5.97 14.42 -7.63
N CYS A 32 6.90 14.35 -8.58
CA CYS A 32 7.84 13.25 -8.68
C CYS A 32 9.01 13.48 -7.72
N ASP A 33 9.26 12.53 -6.81
CA ASP A 33 10.49 12.52 -6.01
C ASP A 33 11.59 11.81 -6.79
N ALA A 34 12.59 12.58 -7.23
CA ALA A 34 13.71 12.06 -8.02
C ALA A 34 14.49 10.94 -7.29
N ARG A 35 14.43 10.89 -5.95
CA ARG A 35 15.07 9.81 -5.17
C ARG A 35 14.42 8.45 -5.40
N LEU A 36 13.16 8.41 -5.82
CA LEU A 36 12.47 7.16 -6.15
C LEU A 36 12.95 6.56 -7.47
N VAL A 37 13.52 7.35 -8.38
CA VAL A 37 13.95 6.90 -9.71
C VAL A 37 15.00 5.78 -9.58
N GLY A 38 14.83 4.73 -10.37
CA GLY A 38 15.71 3.57 -10.42
C GLY A 38 15.00 2.25 -10.11
N ARG A 39 15.81 1.20 -10.01
CA ARG A 39 15.33 -0.15 -9.72
C ARG A 39 15.43 -0.44 -8.22
N TRP A 40 14.38 -1.03 -7.68
CA TRP A 40 14.23 -1.43 -6.30
C TRP A 40 13.87 -2.91 -6.23
N LEU A 41 14.51 -3.63 -5.32
CA LEU A 41 14.37 -5.07 -5.12
C LEU A 41 13.71 -5.32 -3.76
N PRO A 42 12.74 -6.24 -3.65
CA PRO A 42 12.10 -6.55 -2.37
C PRO A 42 13.10 -7.07 -1.34
N VAL A 43 12.95 -6.62 -0.10
CA VAL A 43 13.66 -7.15 1.05
C VAL A 43 12.72 -8.09 1.78
N ALA A 44 13.07 -9.37 1.87
CA ALA A 44 12.29 -10.35 2.61
C ALA A 44 12.46 -10.16 4.12
N ASN A 45 11.36 -10.29 4.87
CA ASN A 45 11.32 -10.27 6.33
C ASN A 45 11.45 -11.67 6.93
N THR A 46 11.17 -12.72 6.14
CA THR A 46 11.26 -14.11 6.58
C THR A 46 12.03 -14.97 5.59
N ALA A 47 12.53 -16.12 6.05
CA ALA A 47 13.20 -17.10 5.17
C ALA A 47 12.24 -17.67 4.09
N GLU A 48 10.95 -17.80 4.42
CA GLU A 48 9.92 -18.25 3.49
C GLU A 48 9.69 -17.21 2.37
N GLU A 49 9.56 -15.94 2.74
CA GLU A 49 9.49 -14.83 1.78
C GLU A 49 10.73 -14.83 0.88
N GLN A 50 11.92 -14.95 1.47
CA GLN A 50 13.18 -14.96 0.73
C GLN A 50 13.26 -16.11 -0.28
N ALA A 51 12.73 -17.28 0.05
CA ALA A 51 12.68 -18.44 -0.84
C ALA A 51 11.67 -18.27 -1.99
N SER A 52 10.68 -17.38 -1.82
CA SER A 52 9.69 -17.06 -2.85
C SER A 52 10.15 -15.96 -3.82
N LEU A 53 11.12 -15.13 -3.42
CA LEU A 53 11.65 -14.05 -4.26
C LEU A 53 12.49 -14.59 -5.40
N THR A 54 12.29 -14.02 -6.58
CA THR A 54 13.02 -14.30 -7.82
C THR A 54 13.70 -13.04 -8.33
N ARG A 55 14.59 -13.18 -9.32
CA ARG A 55 15.23 -12.03 -10.01
C ARG A 55 14.24 -11.14 -10.76
N ASP A 56 13.06 -11.67 -11.05
CA ASP A 56 12.00 -11.00 -11.79
C ASP A 56 11.10 -10.17 -10.85
N ASP A 57 11.33 -10.23 -9.53
CA ASP A 57 10.67 -9.40 -8.54
C ASP A 57 11.40 -8.06 -8.36
N PHE A 58 10.76 -6.96 -8.76
CA PHE A 58 11.32 -5.62 -8.64
C PHE A 58 10.26 -4.53 -8.79
N ALA A 59 10.57 -3.32 -8.33
CA ALA A 59 9.90 -2.10 -8.74
C ALA A 59 10.88 -1.21 -9.51
N GLN A 60 10.55 -0.83 -10.74
CA GLN A 60 11.32 0.09 -11.56
C GLN A 60 10.58 1.41 -11.65
N VAL A 61 11.17 2.49 -11.16
CA VAL A 61 10.61 3.85 -11.27
C VAL A 61 11.38 4.62 -12.33
N ASP A 62 10.68 5.19 -13.29
CA ASP A 62 11.28 6.03 -14.33
C ASP A 62 11.36 7.52 -13.92
N SER A 63 11.96 8.35 -14.76
CA SER A 63 12.08 9.80 -14.53
C SER A 63 10.76 10.57 -14.59
N GLN A 64 9.67 9.93 -15.02
CA GLN A 64 8.31 10.49 -15.00
C GLN A 64 7.53 10.02 -13.77
N CYS A 65 8.17 9.32 -12.83
CA CYS A 65 7.56 8.67 -11.68
C CYS A 65 6.46 7.68 -12.06
N LYS A 66 6.62 6.97 -13.17
CA LYS A 66 5.86 5.75 -13.42
C LYS A 66 6.64 4.58 -12.86
N ALA A 67 5.97 3.78 -12.04
CA ALA A 67 6.53 2.59 -11.45
C ALA A 67 5.99 1.34 -12.16
N THR A 68 6.88 0.54 -12.73
CA THR A 68 6.57 -0.84 -13.13
C THR A 68 6.92 -1.75 -11.96
N VAL A 69 5.92 -2.36 -11.35
CA VAL A 69 6.10 -3.39 -10.32
C VAL A 69 5.98 -4.76 -10.98
N SER A 70 7.04 -5.55 -10.90
CA SER A 70 7.15 -6.90 -11.42
C SER A 70 7.14 -7.87 -10.26
N ILE A 71 6.19 -8.81 -10.27
CA ILE A 71 5.98 -9.79 -9.20
C ILE A 71 5.87 -11.17 -9.82
N SER A 72 6.72 -12.09 -9.40
CA SER A 72 6.66 -13.50 -9.76
C SER A 72 5.53 -14.18 -8.98
N GLN A 73 4.76 -15.03 -9.66
CA GLN A 73 3.69 -15.78 -9.03
C GLN A 73 4.18 -17.16 -8.61
N ALA A 74 4.02 -17.48 -7.33
CA ALA A 74 4.48 -18.73 -6.73
C ALA A 74 3.84 -19.98 -7.37
N SER A 75 2.63 -19.85 -7.91
CA SER A 75 1.84 -20.99 -8.42
C SER A 75 2.24 -21.50 -9.80
N ASP A 76 2.74 -20.62 -10.69
CA ASP A 76 2.98 -20.97 -12.09
C ASP A 76 4.28 -20.38 -12.67
N LYS A 77 5.09 -19.71 -11.84
CA LYS A 77 6.32 -19.00 -12.26
C LYS A 77 6.06 -17.95 -13.34
N SER A 78 4.83 -17.51 -13.53
CA SER A 78 4.53 -16.37 -14.39
C SER A 78 5.02 -15.09 -13.73
N VAL A 79 5.47 -14.13 -14.55
CA VAL A 79 5.87 -12.82 -14.08
C VAL A 79 4.76 -11.85 -14.44
N ARG A 80 4.19 -11.21 -13.42
CA ARG A 80 3.19 -10.17 -13.58
C ARG A 80 3.86 -8.82 -13.51
N LYS A 81 3.51 -7.93 -14.44
CA LYS A 81 3.92 -6.53 -14.41
C LYS A 81 2.71 -5.63 -14.28
N VAL A 82 2.77 -4.67 -13.37
CA VAL A 82 1.75 -3.64 -13.19
C VAL A 82 2.40 -2.27 -13.22
N GLU A 83 1.74 -1.33 -13.88
CA GLU A 83 2.15 0.07 -13.90
C GLU A 83 1.27 0.88 -12.95
N VAL A 84 1.92 1.67 -12.11
CA VAL A 84 1.28 2.59 -11.16
C VAL A 84 1.96 3.95 -11.19
N ASP A 85 1.21 4.97 -10.77
CA ASP A 85 1.77 6.29 -10.55
C ASP A 85 2.50 6.35 -9.20
N ALA A 86 3.77 6.75 -9.22
CA ALA A 86 4.62 6.87 -8.03
C ALA A 86 4.79 8.33 -7.58
N ARG A 87 3.87 9.23 -7.97
CA ARG A 87 3.89 10.61 -7.49
C ARG A 87 3.38 10.70 -6.06
N GLY A 88 3.87 11.73 -5.38
CA GLY A 88 3.67 11.91 -3.96
C GLY A 88 3.82 13.36 -3.53
N PHE A 89 3.85 13.59 -2.23
CA PHE A 89 4.11 14.90 -1.66
C PHE A 89 4.94 14.78 -0.40
N SER A 90 5.48 15.92 0.05
CA SER A 90 6.19 16.02 1.31
C SER A 90 5.42 16.93 2.26
N LEU A 91 5.33 16.53 3.53
CA LEU A 91 4.68 17.30 4.58
C LEU A 91 5.53 17.19 5.85
N ASP A 92 6.01 18.32 6.35
CA ASP A 92 6.78 18.41 7.60
C ASP A 92 7.93 17.39 7.71
N GLY A 93 8.67 17.22 6.60
CA GLY A 93 9.81 16.30 6.51
C GLY A 93 9.45 14.83 6.28
N GLN A 94 8.16 14.48 6.24
CA GLN A 94 7.68 13.16 5.88
C GLN A 94 7.32 13.11 4.39
N HIS A 95 7.49 11.94 3.76
CA HIS A 95 7.17 11.74 2.34
C HIS A 95 6.05 10.71 2.18
N TYR A 96 5.16 10.98 1.24
CA TYR A 96 3.97 10.16 1.01
C TYR A 96 3.80 9.88 -0.48
N LEU A 97 3.58 8.62 -0.86
CA LEU A 97 3.01 8.27 -2.15
C LEU A 97 1.49 8.37 -2.07
N ALA A 98 0.86 8.85 -3.13
CA ALA A 98 -0.59 8.93 -3.23
C ALA A 98 -1.07 8.02 -4.37
N LEU A 99 -1.61 6.86 -4.00
CA LEU A 99 -2.08 5.86 -4.95
C LEU A 99 -3.57 6.04 -5.18
N GLY A 100 -3.98 6.21 -6.44
CA GLY A 100 -5.39 6.24 -6.80
C GLY A 100 -6.02 4.85 -6.68
N ASP A 101 -7.35 4.80 -6.63
CA ASP A 101 -8.13 3.55 -6.56
C ASP A 101 -7.75 2.53 -7.64
N ALA A 102 -7.53 3.02 -8.88
CA ALA A 102 -7.11 2.18 -10.00
C ALA A 102 -5.71 1.57 -9.80
N ASP A 103 -4.78 2.31 -9.18
CA ASP A 103 -3.42 1.84 -8.94
C ASP A 103 -3.41 0.81 -7.79
N VAL A 104 -4.15 1.08 -6.71
CA VAL A 104 -4.36 0.12 -5.61
C VAL A 104 -5.02 -1.14 -6.14
N THR A 105 -6.09 -1.01 -6.91
CA THR A 105 -6.76 -2.14 -7.57
C THR A 105 -5.76 -2.95 -8.39
N ARG A 106 -4.96 -2.32 -9.26
CA ARG A 106 -3.93 -3.02 -10.04
C ARG A 106 -2.91 -3.72 -9.14
N LEU A 107 -2.45 -3.13 -8.04
CA LEU A 107 -1.51 -3.81 -7.15
C LEU A 107 -2.13 -5.05 -6.50
N PHE A 108 -3.37 -4.96 -6.01
CA PHE A 108 -3.96 -5.99 -5.12
C PHE A 108 -4.94 -6.98 -5.78
N THR A 109 -5.67 -6.62 -6.82
CA THR A 109 -6.77 -7.48 -7.34
C THR A 109 -6.35 -8.72 -8.11
N GLN A 110 -5.10 -8.86 -8.56
CA GLN A 110 -4.66 -10.07 -9.26
C GLN A 110 -3.63 -10.89 -8.45
N SER A 111 -3.56 -10.61 -7.14
CA SER A 111 -3.02 -11.54 -6.13
C SER A 111 -4.08 -12.57 -5.69
N LEU A 112 -5.29 -12.47 -6.24
CA LEU A 112 -6.39 -13.41 -5.99
C LEU A 112 -6.20 -14.66 -6.88
N PRO A 113 -6.34 -15.87 -6.33
CA PRO A 113 -6.39 -17.09 -7.11
C PRO A 113 -7.41 -17.00 -8.24
N ALA A 114 -7.10 -17.59 -9.40
CA ALA A 114 -7.99 -17.60 -10.56
C ALA A 114 -9.42 -18.02 -10.15
N GLY A 115 -10.40 -17.15 -10.41
CA GLY A 115 -11.82 -17.38 -10.09
C GLY A 115 -12.33 -16.68 -8.83
N GLN A 116 -11.49 -15.94 -8.09
CA GLN A 116 -11.96 -15.02 -7.04
C GLN A 116 -12.16 -13.62 -7.63
N GLU A 117 -13.38 -13.08 -7.50
CA GLU A 117 -13.63 -11.67 -7.79
C GLU A 117 -12.88 -10.80 -6.77
N PRO A 118 -12.37 -9.63 -7.19
CA PRO A 118 -11.95 -8.59 -6.26
C PRO A 118 -12.97 -8.43 -5.12
N PRO A 119 -12.54 -8.29 -3.85
CA PRO A 119 -13.43 -7.82 -2.82
C PRO A 119 -14.16 -6.57 -3.33
N LYS A 120 -15.49 -6.53 -3.24
CA LYS A 120 -16.29 -5.34 -3.63
C LYS A 120 -15.81 -4.06 -2.94
N ALA A 121 -15.10 -4.18 -1.82
CA ALA A 121 -14.38 -3.10 -1.13
C ALA A 121 -13.30 -2.40 -1.98
N LEU A 122 -12.72 -3.08 -2.98
CA LEU A 122 -11.72 -2.54 -3.90
C LEU A 122 -12.32 -2.07 -5.24
N THR A 123 -13.60 -2.36 -5.49
CA THR A 123 -14.22 -2.04 -6.78
C THR A 123 -15.50 -1.24 -6.54
N GLY A 124 -15.32 0.09 -6.56
CA GLY A 124 -16.42 1.02 -6.79
C GLY A 124 -17.03 1.62 -5.54
N ARG A 125 -16.46 2.74 -5.07
CA ARG A 125 -17.18 3.83 -4.38
C ARG A 125 -16.33 5.05 -4.02
N ALA A 126 -15.01 5.00 -4.20
CA ALA A 126 -14.17 6.15 -3.95
C ALA A 126 -14.39 7.21 -5.06
N PRO A 127 -14.55 8.51 -4.71
CA PRO A 127 -14.48 9.61 -5.69
C PRO A 127 -13.22 9.49 -6.57
N SER A 128 -13.24 10.00 -7.81
CA SER A 128 -12.12 9.91 -8.76
C SER A 128 -10.79 10.41 -8.20
N ASP A 129 -10.87 11.33 -7.23
CA ASP A 129 -9.71 12.02 -6.66
C ASP A 129 -9.23 11.36 -5.37
N ALA A 130 -9.93 10.33 -4.89
CA ALA A 130 -9.58 9.67 -3.65
C ALA A 130 -8.28 8.89 -3.77
N VAL A 131 -7.47 8.98 -2.72
CA VAL A 131 -6.13 8.39 -2.68
C VAL A 131 -5.93 7.53 -1.44
N THR A 132 -5.17 6.47 -1.59
CA THR A 132 -4.53 5.75 -0.49
C THR A 132 -3.13 6.31 -0.31
N LEU A 133 -2.78 6.66 0.93
CA LEU A 133 -1.46 7.20 1.23
C LEU A 133 -0.53 6.11 1.74
N VAL A 134 0.70 6.12 1.24
CA VAL A 134 1.81 5.30 1.75
C VAL A 134 2.90 6.24 2.23
N ARG A 135 3.17 6.27 3.55
CA ARG A 135 4.31 7.02 4.06
C ARG A 135 5.57 6.26 3.72
N TYR A 136 6.60 6.96 3.25
CA TYR A 136 7.88 6.33 2.94
C TYR A 136 9.07 7.14 3.43
N ARG A 137 10.20 6.43 3.56
CA ARG A 137 11.51 7.01 3.83
C ARG A 137 12.54 6.30 2.96
N ILE A 138 13.52 7.05 2.48
CA ILE A 138 14.70 6.50 1.82
C ILE A 138 15.90 6.83 2.72
N GLU A 139 16.59 5.81 3.20
CA GLU A 139 17.85 5.90 3.94
C GLU A 139 18.88 5.09 3.17
N ASP A 140 19.94 5.75 2.70
CA ASP A 140 20.94 5.15 1.82
C ASP A 140 20.32 4.45 0.59
N ASP A 141 20.40 3.12 0.54
CA ASP A 141 19.87 2.27 -0.51
C ASP A 141 18.54 1.59 -0.11
N VAL A 142 17.97 1.91 1.05
CA VAL A 142 16.74 1.27 1.54
C VAL A 142 15.55 2.24 1.45
N PHE A 143 14.51 1.80 0.75
CA PHE A 143 13.20 2.43 0.69
C PHE A 143 12.24 1.67 1.60
N SER A 144 11.81 2.30 2.68
CA SER A 144 10.86 1.73 3.64
C SER A 144 9.50 2.41 3.53
N MET A 145 8.44 1.62 3.64
CA MET A 145 7.06 2.05 3.49
C MET A 145 6.22 1.69 4.71
N ALA A 146 5.22 2.52 4.99
CA ALA A 146 4.18 2.27 5.97
C ALA A 146 2.82 2.63 5.35
N LEU A 147 1.89 1.68 5.38
CA LEU A 147 0.50 1.92 5.08
C LEU A 147 -0.19 2.57 6.29
N VAL A 148 -1.40 3.09 6.06
CA VAL A 148 -2.24 3.55 7.16
C VAL A 148 -2.68 2.35 8.00
N ASP A 149 -2.49 2.44 9.31
CA ASP A 149 -2.92 1.45 10.29
C ASP A 149 -4.42 1.59 10.54
N TYR A 150 -5.19 0.66 9.96
CA TYR A 150 -6.63 0.60 10.09
C TYR A 150 -7.09 0.47 11.55
N ASP A 151 -6.42 -0.36 12.36
CA ASP A 151 -6.84 -0.61 13.74
C ASP A 151 -6.67 0.66 14.59
N THR A 152 -5.59 1.41 14.34
CA THR A 152 -5.39 2.73 14.94
C THR A 152 -6.48 3.72 14.51
N VAL A 153 -6.86 3.76 13.23
CA VAL A 153 -7.96 4.61 12.75
C VAL A 153 -9.29 4.21 13.41
N GLU A 154 -9.62 2.92 13.41
CA GLU A 154 -10.86 2.40 13.97
C GLU A 154 -10.99 2.77 15.45
N LYS A 155 -9.89 2.61 16.21
CA LYS A 155 -9.83 3.00 17.62
C LYS A 155 -10.06 4.50 17.81
N LEU A 156 -9.33 5.35 17.08
CA LEU A 156 -9.45 6.80 17.21
C LEU A 156 -10.85 7.33 16.82
N VAL A 157 -11.50 6.69 15.85
CA VAL A 157 -12.88 6.99 15.45
C VAL A 157 -13.88 6.54 16.53
N LYS A 158 -13.74 5.31 17.05
CA LYS A 158 -14.58 4.80 18.15
C LYS A 158 -14.47 5.68 19.41
N ASP A 159 -13.27 6.16 19.71
CA ASP A 159 -13.00 7.06 20.84
C ASP A 159 -13.41 8.52 20.57
N LYS A 160 -13.97 8.82 19.39
CA LYS A 160 -14.38 10.18 18.94
C LYS A 160 -13.24 11.21 18.94
N VAL A 161 -11.99 10.74 18.86
CA VAL A 161 -10.79 11.57 18.78
C VAL A 161 -10.52 12.01 17.34
N LEU A 162 -10.97 11.22 16.37
CA LEU A 162 -10.76 11.42 14.94
C LEU A 162 -12.07 11.27 14.17
N THR A 163 -12.31 12.15 13.20
CA THR A 163 -13.48 12.08 12.33
C THR A 163 -13.11 11.47 10.98
N ALA A 164 -13.64 10.29 10.70
CA ALA A 164 -13.61 9.64 9.39
C ALA A 164 -15.01 9.11 9.06
N SER A 165 -15.38 9.14 7.78
CA SER A 165 -16.60 8.47 7.32
C SER A 165 -16.34 6.99 7.14
N SER A 166 -17.16 6.13 7.73
CA SER A 166 -17.21 4.71 7.33
C SER A 166 -17.84 4.64 5.93
N ALA A 167 -17.05 4.19 4.95
CA ALA A 167 -17.54 3.89 3.60
C ALA A 167 -18.31 2.56 3.61
N ASP A 168 -17.87 1.62 4.46
CA ASP A 168 -18.58 0.40 4.87
C ASP A 168 -17.98 -0.13 6.20
N GLN A 169 -18.33 -1.36 6.60
CA GLN A 169 -17.89 -1.98 7.86
C GLN A 169 -16.37 -2.13 8.01
N PHE A 170 -15.60 -2.04 6.93
CA PHE A 170 -14.15 -2.22 6.93
C PHE A 170 -13.41 -1.04 6.32
N ASN A 171 -14.09 -0.06 5.71
CA ASN A 171 -13.40 1.02 5.01
C ASN A 171 -13.66 2.37 5.66
N TYR A 172 -12.58 3.09 5.97
CA TYR A 172 -12.64 4.47 6.44
C TYR A 172 -12.19 5.45 5.35
N GLN A 173 -12.85 6.60 5.31
CA GLN A 173 -12.50 7.70 4.44
C GLN A 173 -12.36 9.00 5.23
N PHE A 174 -11.20 9.65 5.15
CA PHE A 174 -11.02 11.02 5.59
C PHE A 174 -11.56 11.97 4.52
N LYS A 175 -12.59 12.74 4.89
CA LYS A 175 -13.22 13.74 4.02
C LYS A 175 -12.84 15.15 4.45
N GLY A 176 -12.73 16.06 3.50
CA GLY A 176 -12.37 17.45 3.76
C GLY A 176 -11.44 18.06 2.71
N ASP A 177 -11.11 19.33 2.90
CA ASP A 177 -10.17 20.05 2.05
C ASP A 177 -8.70 19.71 2.37
N ASP A 178 -7.79 20.18 1.52
CA ASP A 178 -6.35 19.94 1.64
C ASP A 178 -5.77 20.41 2.98
N ALA A 179 -6.35 21.46 3.59
CA ALA A 179 -5.90 21.99 4.87
C ALA A 179 -6.27 21.03 6.01
N TYR A 180 -7.51 20.57 6.04
CA TYR A 180 -7.98 19.58 7.00
C TYR A 180 -7.21 18.27 6.88
N LEU A 181 -7.03 17.73 5.67
CA LEU A 181 -6.34 16.46 5.49
C LEU A 181 -4.85 16.56 5.89
N ARG A 182 -4.18 17.69 5.64
CA ARG A 182 -2.82 17.94 6.15
C ARG A 182 -2.79 18.00 7.67
N GLU A 183 -3.79 18.62 8.29
CA GLU A 183 -3.88 18.70 9.75
C GLU A 183 -4.07 17.32 10.39
N VAL A 184 -4.89 16.45 9.77
CA VAL A 184 -5.01 15.04 10.19
C VAL A 184 -3.65 14.36 10.18
N LEU A 185 -2.88 14.49 9.09
CA LEU A 185 -1.55 13.87 8.99
C LEU A 185 -0.56 14.41 10.03
N ARG A 186 -0.63 15.69 10.36
CA ARG A 186 0.22 16.33 11.39
C ARG A 186 -0.13 15.89 12.79
N LYS A 187 -1.42 15.87 13.09
CA LYS A 187 -1.93 15.62 14.45
C LYS A 187 -1.85 14.14 14.82
N TYR A 188 -1.94 13.25 13.83
CA TYR A 188 -1.96 11.81 14.04
C TYR A 188 -0.86 11.10 13.24
N PRO A 189 0.44 11.36 13.51
CA PRO A 189 1.54 10.68 12.80
C PRO A 189 1.60 9.17 13.07
N GLU A 190 0.95 8.70 14.14
CA GLU A 190 0.78 7.30 14.49
C GLU A 190 -0.10 6.52 13.51
N LEU A 191 -0.87 7.21 12.66
CA LEU A 191 -1.66 6.58 11.60
C LEU A 191 -0.79 5.75 10.64
N PHE A 192 0.52 6.02 10.54
CA PHE A 192 1.43 5.34 9.62
C PHE A 192 2.47 4.51 10.37
N LYS A 193 2.05 3.74 11.37
CA LYS A 193 2.98 2.92 12.12
C LYS A 193 3.57 1.83 11.22
N ALA A 194 4.87 1.92 10.93
CA ALA A 194 5.58 0.80 10.31
C ALA A 194 5.52 -0.39 11.28
N ASP A 195 5.16 -1.57 10.80
CA ASP A 195 5.31 -2.79 11.57
C ASP A 195 6.82 -3.04 11.73
N PRO A 196 7.38 -2.88 12.95
CA PRO A 196 8.81 -3.08 13.16
C PRO A 196 9.21 -4.55 13.01
N GLU A 197 8.26 -5.49 13.13
CA GLU A 197 8.49 -6.92 12.97
C GLU A 197 8.44 -7.34 11.49
N LYS A 198 7.70 -6.59 10.65
CA LYS A 198 7.52 -6.87 9.22
C LYS A 198 7.59 -5.59 8.39
N PRO A 199 8.76 -4.93 8.32
CA PRO A 199 8.89 -3.71 7.54
C PRO A 199 8.66 -3.98 6.05
N MET A 200 7.81 -3.17 5.41
CA MET A 200 7.71 -3.18 3.94
C MET A 200 8.87 -2.38 3.37
N SER A 201 9.92 -3.07 2.94
CA SER A 201 11.14 -2.43 2.44
C SER A 201 11.59 -2.97 1.10
N LEU A 202 12.16 -2.07 0.28
CA LEU A 202 12.88 -2.40 -0.94
C LEU A 202 14.32 -1.88 -0.83
N ARG A 203 15.26 -2.57 -1.45
CA ARG A 203 16.65 -2.13 -1.59
C ARG A 203 16.93 -1.71 -3.02
N ARG A 204 17.62 -0.59 -3.22
CA ARG A 204 18.06 -0.13 -4.53
C ARG A 204 18.94 -1.20 -5.17
N ALA A 205 18.65 -1.55 -6.41
CA ALA A 205 19.54 -2.43 -7.16
C ALA A 205 20.91 -1.74 -7.32
N PRO A 206 22.02 -2.47 -7.18
CA PRO A 206 23.32 -1.92 -7.49
C PRO A 206 23.33 -1.41 -8.94
N ALA A 207 24.07 -0.33 -9.19
CA ALA A 207 24.28 0.14 -10.55
C ALA A 207 24.84 -1.03 -11.37
N GLU A 208 24.20 -1.35 -12.49
CA GLU A 208 24.73 -2.33 -13.42
C GLU A 208 26.09 -1.79 -13.88
N PRO A 209 27.19 -2.57 -13.76
CA PRO A 209 28.49 -2.10 -14.22
C PRO A 209 28.35 -1.74 -15.70
N ALA A 210 28.84 -0.55 -16.06
CA ALA A 210 28.86 -0.14 -17.46
C ALA A 210 29.56 -1.24 -18.30
N PRO A 211 29.02 -1.59 -19.47
CA PRO A 211 29.61 -2.60 -20.34
C PRO A 211 31.03 -2.24 -20.79
#